data_AF-A0A4R4EU11-F1
#
_entry.id   AF-A0A4R4EU11-F1
#
_cell.length_a   1.000
_cell.length_b   1.000
_cell.length_c   1.000
_cell.angle_alpha   90.00
_cell.angle_beta   90.00
_cell.angle_gamma   90.00
#
_symmetry.space_group_name_H-M   'P 1'
#
loop_
_entity.id
_entity.type
_entity.pdbx_description
1 polymer ?
#
loop_
_entity_poly.entity_id
_entity_poly.type
_entity_poly.pdbx_seq_one_letter_code
_entity_poly.pdbx_strand_id
1 'polypeptide(L)'
;MLIYDRRRCRPPADHEMRRRLSIAQRARLGELEREGWRLLFVRGEHAVAFVAHEQRGYGMLPREGRLLAVRSLPVRTEDASASSGVDEPAPAHAAGA
;
A
#
# COMPACT_ATOMS: atom_id res chain seq x y z
N MET A 1 -6.44 29.60 12.89
CA MET A 1 -6.32 28.32 13.61
C MET A 1 -7.04 27.26 12.79
N LEU A 2 -6.31 26.44 12.02
CA LEU A 2 -6.91 25.37 11.21
C LEU A 2 -7.38 24.25 12.15
N ILE A 3 -8.69 24.17 12.38
CA ILE A 3 -9.29 23.05 13.10
C ILE A 3 -9.22 21.84 12.15
N TYR A 4 -8.20 21.01 12.35
CA TYR A 4 -8.10 19.70 11.70
C TYR A 4 -9.20 18.80 12.27
N ASP A 5 -10.33 18.75 11.58
CA ASP A 5 -11.41 17.81 11.89
C ASP A 5 -10.92 16.39 11.56
N ARG A 6 -10.43 15.69 12.59
CA ARG A 6 -9.89 14.32 12.49
C ARG A 6 -10.92 13.32 11.91
N ARG A 7 -12.20 13.67 11.83
CA ARG A 7 -13.25 12.81 11.24
C ARG A 7 -13.34 12.91 9.71
N ARG A 8 -12.82 13.99 9.11
CA ARG A 8 -12.80 14.19 7.65
C ARG A 8 -11.56 13.63 6.95
N CYS A 9 -10.55 13.23 7.70
CA CYS A 9 -9.30 12.65 7.17
C CYS A 9 -9.34 11.12 7.12
N ARG A 10 -10.52 10.51 6.91
CA ARG A 10 -10.54 9.07 6.63
C ARG A 10 -9.95 8.84 5.24
N PRO A 11 -9.01 7.89 5.08
CA PRO A 11 -8.56 7.52 3.75
C PRO A 11 -9.78 7.16 2.90
N PRO A 12 -9.87 7.65 1.65
CA PRO A 12 -10.99 7.33 0.78
C PRO A 12 -11.11 5.81 0.66
N ALA A 13 -12.34 5.31 0.70
CA ALA A 13 -12.56 3.88 0.61
C ALA A 13 -12.09 3.37 -0.77
N ASP A 14 -11.63 2.11 -0.84
CA ASP A 14 -11.06 1.51 -2.07
C ASP A 14 -11.94 1.70 -3.31
N HIS A 15 -13.26 1.60 -3.13
CA HIS A 15 -14.21 1.82 -4.21
C HIS A 15 -14.21 3.26 -4.74
N GLU A 16 -14.01 4.25 -3.88
CA GLU A 16 -13.89 5.66 -4.27
C GLU A 16 -12.56 5.91 -4.99
N MET A 17 -11.48 5.27 -4.54
CA MET A 17 -10.18 5.36 -5.19
C MET A 17 -10.23 4.77 -6.61
N ARG A 18 -10.85 3.60 -6.78
CA ARG A 18 -11.00 2.94 -8.09
C ARG A 18 -11.85 3.76 -9.07
N ARG A 19 -12.82 4.56 -8.60
CA ARG A 19 -13.63 5.45 -9.45
C ARG A 19 -12.81 6.58 -10.08
N ARG A 20 -11.70 6.98 -9.45
CA ARG A 20 -10.81 8.03 -9.97
C ARG A 20 -9.87 7.53 -11.06
N LEU A 21 -9.74 6.21 -11.22
CA LEU A 21 -8.83 5.60 -12.18
C LEU A 21 -9.44 5.53 -13.59
N SER A 22 -8.57 5.75 -14.59
CA SER A 22 -8.91 5.52 -15.99
C SER A 22 -9.26 4.05 -16.24
N ILE A 23 -9.92 3.76 -17.36
CA ILE A 23 -10.24 2.38 -17.74
C ILE A 23 -8.97 1.55 -17.88
N ALA A 24 -7.94 2.10 -18.53
CA ALA A 24 -6.64 1.46 -18.69
C ALA A 24 -5.97 1.15 -17.34
N GLN A 25 -6.03 2.08 -16.39
CA GLN A 25 -5.50 1.88 -15.05
C GLN A 25 -6.28 0.83 -14.27
N ARG A 26 -7.61 0.79 -14.38
CA ARG A 26 -8.43 -0.24 -13.72
C ARG A 26 -8.12 -1.63 -14.25
N ALA A 27 -7.99 -1.78 -15.57
CA ALA A 27 -7.60 -3.04 -16.19
C ALA A 27 -6.21 -3.49 -15.69
N ARG A 28 -5.22 -2.58 -15.76
CA ARG A 28 -3.86 -2.91 -15.30
C ARG A 28 -3.80 -3.17 -13.80
N LEU A 29 -4.52 -2.41 -12.99
CA LEU A 29 -4.59 -2.63 -11.55
C LEU A 29 -5.15 -4.02 -11.24
N GLY A 30 -6.20 -4.47 -11.95
CA GLY A 30 -6.73 -5.82 -11.77
C GLY A 30 -5.76 -6.95 -12.17
N GLU A 31 -4.86 -6.70 -13.13
CA GLU A 31 -3.73 -7.61 -13.41
C GLU A 31 -2.72 -7.61 -12.27
N LEU A 32 -2.32 -6.43 -11.80
CA LEU A 32 -1.35 -6.27 -10.73
C LEU A 32 -1.86 -6.85 -9.40
N GLU A 33 -3.15 -6.71 -9.10
CA GLU A 33 -3.77 -7.31 -7.91
C GLU A 33 -3.69 -8.84 -7.92
N ARG A 34 -3.83 -9.47 -9.10
CA ARG A 34 -3.61 -10.93 -9.26
C ARG A 34 -2.15 -11.34 -9.09
N GLU A 35 -1.22 -10.44 -9.39
CA GLU A 35 0.22 -10.62 -9.13
C GLU A 35 0.61 -10.31 -7.67
N GLY A 36 -0.32 -9.90 -6.80
CA GLY A 36 -0.05 -9.59 -5.40
C GLY A 36 0.29 -8.13 -5.10
N TRP A 37 0.05 -7.21 -6.05
CA TRP A 37 0.14 -5.78 -5.79
C TRP A 37 -1.13 -5.27 -5.08
N ARG A 38 -0.95 -4.32 -4.17
CA ARG A 38 -2.03 -3.65 -3.42
C ARG A 38 -2.06 -2.17 -3.76
N LEU A 39 -3.25 -1.64 -4.05
CA LEU A 39 -3.45 -0.20 -4.23
C LEU A 39 -3.27 0.51 -2.87
N LEU A 40 -2.44 1.54 -2.84
CA LEU A 40 -2.20 2.37 -1.65
C LEU A 40 -3.05 3.64 -1.67
N PHE A 41 -2.86 4.47 -2.70
CA PHE A 41 -3.57 5.73 -2.85
C PHE A 41 -3.55 6.22 -4.30
N VAL A 42 -4.45 7.14 -4.62
CA VAL A 42 -4.51 7.82 -5.92
C VAL A 42 -4.28 9.31 -5.73
N ARG A 43 -3.31 9.88 -6.44
CA ARG A 43 -2.92 11.28 -6.33
C ARG A 43 -3.32 12.10 -7.56
N GLY A 44 -3.89 13.27 -7.30
CA GLY A 44 -4.05 14.33 -8.29
C GLY A 44 -5.19 14.12 -9.28
N GLU A 45 -5.42 15.16 -10.09
CA GLU A 45 -6.49 15.26 -11.09
C GLU A 45 -6.27 14.32 -12.29
N HIS A 46 -5.00 14.09 -12.66
CA HIS A 46 -4.62 13.10 -13.67
C HIS A 46 -4.59 11.67 -13.13
N ALA A 47 -4.99 11.48 -11.86
CA ALA A 47 -5.13 10.22 -11.14
C ALA A 47 -3.94 9.28 -11.31
N VAL A 48 -2.85 9.52 -10.58
CA VAL A 48 -1.72 8.60 -10.51
C VAL A 48 -1.95 7.60 -9.38
N ALA A 49 -2.03 6.31 -9.69
CA ALA A 49 -2.21 5.26 -8.69
C ALA A 49 -0.85 4.81 -8.14
N PHE A 50 -0.76 4.64 -6.82
CA PHE A 50 0.42 4.08 -6.16
C PHE A 50 0.09 2.69 -5.64
N VAL A 51 0.98 1.74 -5.92
CA VAL A 51 0.80 0.33 -5.58
C VAL A 51 2.02 -0.19 -4.81
N ALA A 52 1.80 -1.20 -3.97
CA ALA A 52 2.84 -1.89 -3.23
C ALA A 52 2.76 -3.40 -3.43
N HIS A 53 3.91 -4.06 -3.43
CA HIS A 53 4.04 -5.50 -3.49
C HIS A 53 5.11 -5.92 -2.48
N GLU A 54 4.83 -6.96 -1.70
CA GLU A 54 5.67 -7.33 -0.55
C GLU A 54 7.11 -7.67 -0.95
N GLN A 55 7.28 -8.41 -2.04
CA GLN A 55 8.61 -8.81 -2.55
C GLN A 55 9.24 -7.82 -3.55
N ARG A 56 8.45 -7.03 -4.28
CA ARG A 56 8.91 -6.17 -5.40
C ARG A 56 9.01 -4.69 -5.03
N GLY A 57 8.52 -4.32 -3.85
CA GLY A 57 8.51 -2.93 -3.38
C GLY A 57 7.35 -2.14 -3.95
N TYR A 58 7.63 -0.92 -4.40
CA TYR A 58 6.58 0.03 -4.76
C TYR A 58 6.53 0.33 -6.26
N GLY A 59 5.34 0.71 -6.71
CA GLY A 59 5.08 1.04 -8.09
C GLY A 59 4.13 2.22 -8.23
N MET A 60 4.22 2.88 -9.37
CA MET A 60 3.36 3.95 -9.79
C MET A 60 2.68 3.55 -11.10
N LEU A 61 1.38 3.78 -11.17
CA LEU A 61 0.55 3.49 -12.33
C LEU A 61 -0.05 4.82 -12.82
N PRO A 62 0.61 5.49 -13.78
CA PRO A 62 0.10 6.70 -14.41
C PRO A 62 -1.08 6.36 -15.33
N ARG A 63 -1.69 7.40 -15.92
CA ARG A 63 -2.98 7.31 -16.61
C ARG A 63 -2.98 6.34 -17.80
N GLU A 64 -1.81 6.15 -18.40
CA GLU A 64 -1.55 5.31 -19.57
C GLU A 64 -1.53 3.81 -19.22
N GLY A 65 -1.55 3.45 -17.94
CA GLY A 65 -1.61 2.05 -17.49
C GLY A 65 -0.27 1.31 -17.53
N ARG A 66 0.86 2.02 -17.62
CA ARG A 66 2.20 1.41 -17.54
C ARG A 66 2.73 1.40 -16.10
N LEU A 67 3.05 0.24 -15.55
CA LEU A 67 3.68 0.18 -14.22
C LEU A 67 5.11 0.74 -14.26
N LEU A 68 5.39 1.70 -13.40
CA LEU A 68 6.72 2.26 -13.17
C LEU A 68 7.19 1.88 -11.77
N ALA A 69 8.27 1.12 -11.64
CA ALA A 69 8.83 0.75 -10.35
C ALA A 69 9.45 1.98 -9.66
N VAL A 70 9.11 2.20 -8.40
CA VAL A 70 9.63 3.33 -7.61
C VAL A 70 10.46 2.76 -6.46
N ARG A 71 11.76 3.06 -6.47
CA ARG A 71 12.72 2.51 -5.48
C ARG A 71 12.54 3.07 -4.07
N SER A 72 11.81 4.18 -3.90
CA SER A 72 11.67 4.84 -2.60
C SER A 72 10.36 5.62 -2.53
N LEU A 73 9.33 5.04 -1.93
CA LEU A 73 8.21 5.82 -1.40
C LEU A 73 8.50 6.10 0.08
N PRO A 74 8.40 7.37 0.53
CA PRO A 74 8.45 7.66 1.96
C PRO A 74 7.20 7.05 2.62
N VAL A 75 7.38 5.91 3.27
CA VAL A 75 6.35 5.29 4.11
C VAL A 75 6.25 6.09 5.39
N ARG A 76 5.04 6.57 5.73
CA ARG A 76 4.77 7.00 7.10
C ARG A 76 4.61 5.73 7.93
N THR A 77 5.57 5.50 8.83
CA THR A 77 5.67 4.34 9.73
C THR A 77 4.58 4.35 10.81
N GLU A 78 3.32 4.60 10.46
CA GLU A 78 2.19 4.53 11.39
C GLU A 78 1.39 3.21 11.25
N ASP A 79 1.59 2.44 10.16
CA ASP A 79 0.87 1.18 9.88
C ASP A 79 1.75 -0.09 9.99
N ALA A 80 3.05 0.04 10.29
CA ALA A 80 3.97 -1.11 10.35
C ALA A 80 3.93 -1.88 11.69
N SER A 81 3.07 -1.48 12.63
CA SER A 81 2.97 -2.07 13.97
C SER A 81 1.69 -2.87 14.18
N ALA A 82 1.33 -3.76 13.25
CA ALA A 82 0.33 -4.79 13.50
C ALA A 82 0.45 -5.92 12.48
N SER A 83 1.46 -6.79 12.62
CA SER A 83 1.43 -8.23 12.24
C SER A 83 2.86 -8.78 12.12
N SER A 84 3.46 -9.12 13.26
CA SER A 84 4.51 -10.15 13.33
C SER A 84 4.35 -10.83 14.68
N GLY A 85 3.39 -11.75 14.72
CA GLY A 85 3.09 -12.64 15.83
C GLY A 85 2.87 -14.05 15.29
N VAL A 86 3.94 -14.65 14.80
CA VAL A 86 4.10 -16.10 14.55
C VAL A 86 5.49 -16.38 15.10
N ASP A 87 5.59 -16.80 16.36
CA ASP A 87 5.63 -18.22 16.80
C ASP A 87 6.84 -18.95 16.22
N GLU A 88 7.90 -19.06 17.03
CA GLU A 88 8.88 -20.14 16.92
C GLU A 88 9.34 -20.52 18.34
N PRO A 89 9.41 -21.83 18.68
CA PRO A 89 9.53 -22.32 20.05
C PRO A 89 10.98 -22.37 20.58
N ALA A 90 11.08 -22.47 21.90
CA ALA A 90 12.33 -22.52 22.67
C ALA A 90 13.32 -23.62 22.25
N PRO A 91 14.63 -23.40 22.51
CA PRO A 91 15.52 -24.47 22.94
C PRO A 91 15.93 -24.30 24.40
N ALA A 92 15.82 -25.40 25.13
CA ALA A 92 16.27 -25.57 26.50
C ALA A 92 17.80 -25.42 26.62
N HIS A 93 18.27 -24.70 27.63
CA HIS A 93 19.59 -24.93 28.21
C HIS A 93 19.48 -25.05 29.73
N ALA A 94 19.82 -26.25 30.19
CA ALA A 94 20.09 -26.62 31.58
C ALA A 94 21.47 -26.11 32.04
N ALA A 95 21.71 -26.27 33.35
CA ALA A 95 22.89 -25.94 34.16
C ALA A 95 22.95 -24.47 34.62
N GLY A 96 22.97 -24.12 35.91
CA GLY A 96 23.44 -24.87 37.09
C GLY A 96 24.60 -24.08 37.71
N ALA A 97 24.34 -23.40 38.83
CA ALA A 97 25.25 -23.08 39.93
C ALA A 97 24.46 -22.32 41.01
#